data_AF-C6BZ20-F1
#
_entry.id   AF-C6BZ20-F1
#
_cell.length_a   1.000
_cell.length_b   1.000
_cell.length_c   1.000
_cell.angle_alpha   90.00
_cell.angle_beta   90.00
_cell.angle_gamma   90.00
#
_symmetry.space_group_name_H-M   'P 1'
#
loop_
_entity.id
_entity.type
_entity.pdbx_description
1 polymer ?
#
loop_
_entity_poly.entity_id
_entity_poly.type
_entity_poly.pdbx_seq_one_letter_code
_entity_poly.pdbx_strand_id
1 'polypeptide(L)'
;MAKKKIRFMCTAFRDGFQSVYGARVKTDDFLPAVEAAKEAGIDWFEAGGGARFQALYFYSNECAFDMMDRFRETAGPDADLQTLARGVNVVGLESQPSDVIKAHADLFAKHGITTIRNFDALNDVNNLIYSGQCIADAGLKHQVVVSMMELPPGCSGAHDAAFYEKTLRQILDADIPYDSVCFKDASGTSTPAKVYETIKAAKKMLPEDVMLHFHTHETAGIGGLCYHSAIEAGADAIDLSMAPASGGTCQTDIITMWHILRGTDYTIDVDIDKIIKAEDVFRDCMKDYFLPPEATQVDPMIPFSPMPGGALTANTQMLRDNGLMEKYPEIIRAMSEVVRKGGFGTSVTPVSQFYFQQAFNNVMFGPWEKFADGYGKMVLGYFGKTPVEPDPEIVKLASEQMELEPTKKTPLEINDADPSKGLAPAREICEKEGFELTDENVFIVATCKDKGVSYLKGEARVGVRYKKDVEAEQLKKLGATVGGGSGSGTVNVTVDGQSYTVNVDGSTATVNGKSFNIGAGDAPAGGAAPAAPAGATEPVAAPMPGLIIRLAVEPGTQVQEGQTIVVMEAMKMEMEVKAHKAGTVTSFSVTAGDQVQQGQPLAQMTV
;
A
#
# COMPACT_ATOMS: atom_id res chain seq x y z
N MET A 1 -42.86 0.71 -14.94
CA MET A 1 -42.10 -0.44 -15.49
C MET A 1 -41.28 -1.04 -14.36
N ALA A 2 -40.91 -2.32 -14.40
CA ALA A 2 -40.01 -2.88 -13.39
C ALA A 2 -38.65 -2.17 -13.50
N LYS A 3 -38.09 -1.71 -12.37
CA LYS A 3 -36.79 -1.05 -12.35
C LYS A 3 -35.68 -2.03 -12.73
N LYS A 4 -34.66 -1.60 -13.46
CA LYS A 4 -33.47 -2.40 -13.75
C LYS A 4 -32.62 -2.52 -12.49
N LYS A 5 -32.36 -3.76 -12.04
CA LYS A 5 -31.48 -4.03 -10.90
C LYS A 5 -30.02 -3.88 -11.32
N ILE A 6 -29.26 -3.13 -10.53
CA ILE A 6 -27.80 -3.00 -10.60
C ILE A 6 -27.22 -3.76 -9.42
N ARG A 7 -26.29 -4.69 -9.68
CA ARG A 7 -25.60 -5.41 -8.61
C ARG A 7 -24.57 -4.50 -7.96
N PHE A 8 -24.21 -4.75 -6.72
CA PHE A 8 -23.06 -4.10 -6.12
C PHE A 8 -22.23 -5.07 -5.29
N MET A 9 -20.93 -4.81 -5.23
CA MET A 9 -20.02 -5.46 -4.28
C MET A 9 -19.75 -4.51 -3.12
N CYS A 10 -19.81 -5.03 -1.88
CA CYS A 10 -19.43 -4.28 -0.70
C CYS A 10 -17.90 -4.29 -0.51
N THR A 11 -17.26 -3.12 -0.58
CA THR A 11 -15.79 -2.97 -0.47
C THR A 11 -15.31 -2.56 0.91
N ALA A 12 -16.22 -2.36 1.88
CA ALA A 12 -15.92 -1.84 3.21
C ALA A 12 -14.77 -2.59 3.91
N PHE A 13 -14.77 -3.93 3.77
CA PHE A 13 -13.87 -4.82 4.49
C PHE A 13 -12.54 -5.11 3.78
N ARG A 14 -12.28 -4.47 2.63
CA ARG A 14 -11.00 -4.56 1.91
C ARG A 14 -10.54 -3.20 1.43
N ASP A 15 -11.14 -2.66 0.36
CA ASP A 15 -10.71 -1.36 -0.19
C ASP A 15 -11.06 -0.19 0.73
N GLY A 16 -12.18 -0.27 1.46
CA GLY A 16 -12.52 0.66 2.52
C GLY A 16 -11.43 0.72 3.59
N PHE A 17 -11.05 -0.44 4.14
CA PHE A 17 -9.93 -0.53 5.08
C PHE A 17 -8.61 -0.05 4.51
N GLN A 18 -8.30 -0.39 3.27
CA GLN A 18 -7.07 0.02 2.60
C GLN A 18 -7.00 1.55 2.45
N SER A 19 -8.12 2.17 2.11
CA SER A 19 -8.21 3.61 1.83
C SER A 19 -8.23 4.47 3.10
N VAL A 20 -8.88 3.98 4.17
CA VAL A 20 -9.00 4.71 5.45
C VAL A 20 -7.90 4.34 6.44
N TYR A 21 -7.76 3.06 6.75
CA TYR A 21 -6.92 2.56 7.84
C TYR A 21 -5.58 2.00 7.36
N GLY A 22 -5.25 2.15 6.07
CA GLY A 22 -4.07 1.54 5.47
C GLY A 22 -4.09 0.01 5.53
N ALA A 23 -5.28 -0.59 5.51
CA ALA A 23 -5.58 -2.01 5.65
C ALA A 23 -5.26 -2.63 7.04
N ARG A 24 -5.00 -1.79 8.05
CA ARG A 24 -4.57 -2.20 9.40
C ARG A 24 -5.76 -2.34 10.35
N VAL A 25 -6.68 -3.25 10.03
CA VAL A 25 -7.85 -3.59 10.86
C VAL A 25 -7.72 -5.05 11.30
N LYS A 26 -7.96 -5.35 12.57
CA LYS A 26 -7.90 -6.72 13.09
C LYS A 26 -9.13 -7.51 12.70
N THR A 27 -8.96 -8.81 12.48
CA THR A 27 -10.02 -9.70 12.01
C THR A 27 -11.20 -9.73 12.97
N ASP A 28 -10.95 -9.93 14.27
CA ASP A 28 -12.00 -10.00 15.30
C ASP A 28 -12.85 -8.73 15.39
N ASP A 29 -12.26 -7.57 15.07
CA ASP A 29 -12.89 -6.27 15.26
C ASP A 29 -13.98 -5.99 14.20
N PHE A 30 -13.91 -6.60 13.00
CA PHE A 30 -14.85 -6.30 11.92
C PHE A 30 -15.80 -7.43 11.52
N LEU A 31 -15.56 -8.68 11.94
CA LEU A 31 -16.48 -9.78 11.63
C LEU A 31 -17.94 -9.54 12.07
N PRO A 32 -18.23 -8.88 13.22
CA PRO A 32 -19.62 -8.52 13.54
C PRO A 32 -20.29 -7.62 12.50
N ALA A 33 -19.52 -6.75 11.83
CA ALA A 33 -20.03 -5.91 10.74
C ALA A 33 -20.25 -6.72 9.44
N VAL A 34 -19.45 -7.77 9.18
CA VAL A 34 -19.70 -8.69 8.06
C VAL A 34 -21.01 -9.45 8.27
N GLU A 35 -21.25 -9.97 9.49
CA GLU A 35 -22.52 -10.64 9.81
C GLU A 35 -23.71 -9.68 9.65
N ALA A 36 -23.59 -8.45 10.15
CA ALA A 36 -24.64 -7.44 10.00
C ALA A 36 -24.91 -7.07 8.53
N ALA A 37 -23.86 -6.98 7.70
CA ALA A 37 -23.99 -6.73 6.26
C ALA A 37 -24.71 -7.89 5.54
N LYS A 38 -24.38 -9.13 5.88
CA LYS A 38 -25.07 -10.33 5.40
C LYS A 38 -26.54 -10.36 5.85
N GLU A 39 -26.84 -10.06 7.11
CA GLU A 39 -28.22 -9.94 7.62
C GLU A 39 -29.03 -8.86 6.87
N ALA A 40 -28.34 -7.82 6.39
CA ALA A 40 -28.91 -6.76 5.55
C ALA A 40 -29.14 -7.19 4.09
N GLY A 41 -28.71 -8.40 3.71
CA GLY A 41 -28.92 -8.97 2.37
C GLY A 41 -27.75 -8.73 1.41
N ILE A 42 -26.58 -8.30 1.91
CA ILE A 42 -25.36 -8.22 1.09
C ILE A 42 -24.77 -9.62 0.97
N ASP A 43 -24.58 -10.09 -0.26
CA ASP A 43 -24.04 -11.43 -0.57
C ASP A 43 -22.73 -11.38 -1.36
N TRP A 44 -22.32 -10.20 -1.85
CA TRP A 44 -21.09 -9.99 -2.61
C TRP A 44 -20.14 -9.05 -1.88
N PHE A 45 -19.01 -9.58 -1.43
CA PHE A 45 -18.03 -8.87 -0.62
C PHE A 45 -16.67 -8.87 -1.27
N GLU A 46 -15.98 -7.74 -1.15
CA GLU A 46 -14.54 -7.73 -1.30
C GLU A 46 -13.88 -8.12 0.02
N ALA A 47 -13.29 -9.30 0.07
CA ALA A 47 -12.94 -10.00 1.31
C ALA A 47 -11.44 -10.19 1.53
N GLY A 48 -10.58 -9.71 0.62
CA GLY A 48 -9.13 -9.88 0.77
C GLY A 48 -8.30 -9.48 -0.45
N GLY A 49 -7.06 -9.95 -0.51
CA GLY A 49 -6.09 -9.54 -1.53
C GLY A 49 -5.65 -8.09 -1.37
N GLY A 50 -5.16 -7.47 -2.45
CA GLY A 50 -4.61 -6.11 -2.41
C GLY A 50 -3.56 -5.94 -1.31
N ALA A 51 -3.55 -4.78 -0.65
CA ALA A 51 -2.67 -4.56 0.51
C ALA A 51 -3.17 -5.29 1.77
N ARG A 52 -4.42 -5.77 1.79
CA ARG A 52 -5.00 -6.44 2.97
C ARG A 52 -4.31 -7.75 3.29
N PHE A 53 -3.87 -8.49 2.27
CA PHE A 53 -3.06 -9.71 2.45
C PHE A 53 -1.79 -9.41 3.26
N GLN A 54 -1.02 -8.40 2.86
CA GLN A 54 0.26 -8.06 3.47
C GLN A 54 0.09 -7.36 4.82
N ALA A 55 -0.89 -6.47 4.96
CA ALA A 55 -1.08 -5.69 6.18
C ALA A 55 -1.40 -6.55 7.41
N LEU A 56 -1.97 -7.73 7.22
CA LEU A 56 -2.21 -8.69 8.29
C LEU A 56 -0.90 -9.18 8.90
N TYR A 57 0.04 -9.63 8.07
CA TYR A 57 1.37 -10.04 8.51
C TYR A 57 2.21 -8.87 9.02
N PHE A 58 2.18 -7.73 8.32
CA PHE A 58 3.13 -6.63 8.56
C PHE A 58 2.76 -5.78 9.77
N TYR A 59 1.46 -5.63 10.03
CA TYR A 59 0.95 -4.60 10.93
C TYR A 59 -0.11 -5.11 11.90
N SER A 60 -0.69 -6.29 11.68
CA SER A 60 -1.75 -6.82 12.55
C SER A 60 -1.28 -8.03 13.37
N ASN A 61 -0.19 -8.68 12.93
CA ASN A 61 0.29 -9.96 13.45
C ASN A 61 -0.80 -11.04 13.37
N GLU A 62 -1.47 -11.13 12.22
CA GLU A 62 -2.57 -12.05 11.93
C GLU A 62 -2.29 -12.77 10.60
N CYS A 63 -2.85 -13.98 10.44
CA CYS A 63 -2.74 -14.74 9.20
C CYS A 63 -3.81 -14.31 8.19
N ALA A 64 -3.41 -14.01 6.96
CA ALA A 64 -4.37 -13.64 5.92
C ALA A 64 -5.28 -14.80 5.48
N PHE A 65 -4.77 -16.03 5.53
CA PHE A 65 -5.55 -17.22 5.19
C PHE A 65 -6.59 -17.55 6.26
N ASP A 66 -6.24 -17.47 7.55
CA ASP A 66 -7.21 -17.57 8.66
C ASP A 66 -8.31 -16.50 8.55
N MET A 67 -7.92 -15.26 8.22
CA MET A 67 -8.89 -14.19 8.00
C MET A 67 -9.87 -14.52 6.86
N MET A 68 -9.39 -15.09 5.73
CA MET A 68 -10.26 -15.50 4.62
C MET A 68 -11.22 -16.62 5.02
N ASP A 69 -10.74 -17.65 5.73
CA ASP A 69 -11.57 -18.77 6.20
C ASP A 69 -12.67 -18.26 7.13
N ARG A 70 -12.31 -17.42 8.10
CA ARG A 70 -13.25 -16.82 9.06
C ARG A 70 -14.21 -15.84 8.39
N PHE A 71 -13.78 -15.11 7.37
CA PHE A 71 -14.67 -14.26 6.56
C PHE A 71 -15.71 -15.14 5.84
N ARG A 72 -15.28 -16.24 5.21
CA ARG A 72 -16.18 -17.21 4.56
C ARG A 72 -17.18 -17.82 5.53
N GLU A 73 -16.74 -18.23 6.70
CA GLU A 73 -17.62 -18.76 7.75
C GLU A 73 -18.68 -17.73 8.17
N THR A 74 -18.28 -16.47 8.33
CA THR A 74 -19.17 -15.37 8.75
C THR A 74 -20.15 -14.99 7.63
N ALA A 75 -19.64 -14.68 6.43
CA ALA A 75 -20.46 -14.28 5.28
C ALA A 75 -21.39 -15.39 4.80
N GLY A 76 -21.00 -16.66 5.02
CA GLY A 76 -21.77 -17.85 4.66
C GLY A 76 -21.25 -18.54 3.39
N PRO A 77 -21.68 -19.79 3.16
CA PRO A 77 -21.14 -20.64 2.09
C PRO A 77 -21.46 -20.12 0.69
N ASP A 78 -22.58 -19.41 0.52
CA ASP A 78 -23.06 -18.94 -0.79
C ASP A 78 -22.59 -17.52 -1.14
N ALA A 79 -21.88 -16.83 -0.24
CA ALA A 79 -21.41 -15.48 -0.50
C ALA A 79 -20.40 -15.45 -1.67
N ASP A 80 -20.50 -14.47 -2.56
CA ASP A 80 -19.49 -14.20 -3.57
C ASP A 80 -18.35 -13.43 -2.89
N LEU A 81 -17.25 -14.11 -2.59
CA LEU A 81 -16.08 -13.48 -1.98
C LEU A 81 -15.08 -13.16 -3.07
N GLN A 82 -14.79 -11.88 -3.22
CA GLN A 82 -13.88 -11.37 -4.23
C GLN A 82 -12.60 -10.82 -3.59
N THR A 83 -11.46 -11.10 -4.20
CA THR A 83 -10.17 -10.47 -3.85
C THR A 83 -9.61 -9.66 -5.00
N LEU A 84 -8.64 -8.79 -4.71
CA LEU A 84 -7.90 -8.03 -5.71
C LEU A 84 -6.49 -8.61 -5.91
N ALA A 85 -6.14 -8.95 -7.14
CA ALA A 85 -4.81 -9.36 -7.58
C ALA A 85 -4.24 -8.41 -8.64
N ARG A 86 -2.91 -8.31 -8.67
CA ARG A 86 -2.14 -7.39 -9.53
C ARG A 86 -1.40 -8.14 -10.65
N GLY A 87 -2.09 -8.81 -11.55
CA GLY A 87 -1.45 -9.53 -12.66
C GLY A 87 -0.32 -10.43 -12.15
N VAL A 88 0.87 -10.26 -12.72
CA VAL A 88 2.11 -10.96 -12.31
C VAL A 88 2.61 -10.64 -10.90
N ASN A 89 2.17 -9.55 -10.26
CA ASN A 89 2.50 -9.27 -8.86
C ASN A 89 1.59 -10.00 -7.87
N VAL A 90 0.44 -10.50 -8.31
CA VAL A 90 -0.60 -11.10 -7.44
C VAL A 90 -0.87 -10.24 -6.19
N VAL A 91 -0.47 -10.70 -5.01
CA VAL A 91 -0.54 -9.97 -3.73
C VAL A 91 0.83 -9.55 -3.18
N GLY A 92 1.93 -9.81 -3.89
CA GLY A 92 3.30 -9.47 -3.50
C GLY A 92 3.67 -7.99 -3.70
N LEU A 93 4.77 -7.54 -3.07
CA LEU A 93 5.28 -6.16 -3.24
C LEU A 93 5.93 -5.96 -4.63
N GLU A 94 6.41 -7.04 -5.22
CA GLU A 94 7.07 -7.08 -6.54
C GLU A 94 6.39 -8.11 -7.45
N SER A 95 6.76 -8.10 -8.73
CA SER A 95 6.34 -9.15 -9.67
C SER A 95 6.88 -10.51 -9.24
N GLN A 96 6.05 -11.54 -9.38
CA GLN A 96 6.30 -12.90 -8.93
C GLN A 96 6.65 -13.83 -10.09
N PRO A 97 7.41 -14.90 -9.84
CA PRO A 97 7.60 -15.99 -10.80
C PRO A 97 6.33 -16.85 -10.93
N SER A 98 6.32 -17.66 -11.98
CA SER A 98 5.18 -18.49 -12.40
C SER A 98 4.65 -19.41 -11.30
N ASP A 99 5.53 -20.07 -10.55
CA ASP A 99 5.16 -20.99 -9.46
C ASP A 99 4.40 -20.29 -8.33
N VAL A 100 4.83 -19.08 -7.94
CA VAL A 100 4.15 -18.26 -6.94
C VAL A 100 2.81 -17.72 -7.46
N ILE A 101 2.73 -17.33 -8.73
CA ILE A 101 1.46 -16.88 -9.34
C ILE A 101 0.42 -18.02 -9.34
N LYS A 102 0.84 -19.24 -9.65
CA LYS A 102 -0.04 -20.43 -9.60
C LYS A 102 -0.47 -20.72 -8.16
N ALA A 103 0.46 -20.72 -7.21
CA ALA A 103 0.16 -20.97 -5.81
C ALA A 103 -0.80 -19.94 -5.22
N HIS A 104 -0.73 -18.67 -5.65
CA HIS A 104 -1.70 -17.65 -5.25
C HIS A 104 -3.15 -18.06 -5.59
N ALA A 105 -3.40 -18.48 -6.82
CA ALA A 105 -4.75 -18.89 -7.24
C ALA A 105 -5.21 -20.14 -6.47
N ASP A 106 -4.34 -21.13 -6.32
CA ASP A 106 -4.67 -22.39 -5.63
C ASP A 106 -4.96 -22.18 -4.14
N LEU A 107 -4.14 -21.37 -3.45
CA LEU A 107 -4.36 -21.06 -2.04
C LEU A 107 -5.62 -20.22 -1.84
N PHE A 108 -5.90 -19.26 -2.71
CA PHE A 108 -7.12 -18.45 -2.57
C PHE A 108 -8.38 -19.29 -2.83
N ALA A 109 -8.33 -20.23 -3.78
CA ALA A 109 -9.39 -21.22 -3.98
C ALA A 109 -9.58 -22.11 -2.75
N LYS A 110 -8.47 -22.61 -2.18
CA LYS A 110 -8.46 -23.41 -0.95
C LYS A 110 -9.13 -22.68 0.22
N HIS A 111 -8.87 -21.39 0.37
CA HIS A 111 -9.40 -20.53 1.45
C HIS A 111 -10.73 -19.84 1.09
N GLY A 112 -11.53 -20.47 0.21
CA GLY A 112 -12.92 -20.12 0.01
C GLY A 112 -13.19 -18.83 -0.77
N ILE A 113 -12.21 -18.28 -1.48
CA ILE A 113 -12.44 -17.17 -2.41
C ILE A 113 -13.24 -17.67 -3.62
N THR A 114 -14.15 -16.84 -4.12
CA THR A 114 -15.01 -17.15 -5.29
C THR A 114 -14.46 -16.53 -6.56
N THR A 115 -14.04 -15.26 -6.46
CA THR A 115 -13.68 -14.43 -7.62
C THR A 115 -12.35 -13.72 -7.36
N ILE A 116 -11.46 -13.69 -8.35
CA ILE A 116 -10.28 -12.84 -8.32
C ILE A 116 -10.43 -11.74 -9.37
N ARG A 117 -10.48 -10.49 -8.90
CA ARG A 117 -10.37 -9.29 -9.74
C ARG A 117 -8.90 -9.04 -10.04
N ASN A 118 -8.51 -9.13 -11.30
CA ASN A 118 -7.12 -9.14 -11.73
C ASN A 118 -6.81 -7.96 -12.65
N PHE A 119 -5.88 -7.11 -12.25
CA PHE A 119 -5.51 -5.91 -13.01
C PHE A 119 -4.01 -5.77 -13.19
N ASP A 120 -3.63 -5.02 -14.22
CA ASP A 120 -2.27 -4.54 -14.42
C ASP A 120 -2.26 -3.01 -14.38
N ALA A 121 -1.29 -2.42 -13.70
CA ALA A 121 -1.20 -0.96 -13.53
C ALA A 121 -0.80 -0.25 -14.83
N LEU A 122 -0.07 -0.93 -15.72
CA LEU A 122 0.34 -0.40 -17.02
C LEU A 122 -0.67 -0.72 -18.12
N ASN A 123 -1.74 -1.45 -17.81
CA ASN A 123 -2.63 -2.07 -18.80
C ASN A 123 -1.87 -2.93 -19.83
N ASP A 124 -0.73 -3.52 -19.43
CA ASP A 124 -0.01 -4.48 -20.26
C ASP A 124 -0.71 -5.84 -20.16
N VAL A 125 -1.42 -6.20 -21.22
CA VAL A 125 -2.18 -7.46 -21.29
C VAL A 125 -1.29 -8.68 -21.06
N ASN A 126 0.00 -8.62 -21.40
CA ASN A 126 0.92 -9.75 -21.16
C ASN A 126 1.03 -10.11 -19.68
N ASN A 127 0.89 -9.12 -18.78
CA ASN A 127 0.93 -9.34 -17.34
C ASN A 127 -0.36 -9.99 -16.78
N LEU A 128 -1.41 -10.08 -17.59
CA LEU A 128 -2.70 -10.69 -17.22
C LEU A 128 -2.87 -12.11 -17.74
N ILE A 129 -2.16 -12.51 -18.79
CA ILE A 129 -2.37 -13.80 -19.47
C ILE A 129 -2.14 -14.97 -18.50
N TYR A 130 -0.93 -15.07 -17.95
CA TYR A 130 -0.57 -16.21 -17.11
C TYR A 130 -1.34 -16.23 -15.78
N SER A 131 -1.50 -15.07 -15.15
CA SER A 131 -2.27 -14.94 -13.90
C SER A 131 -3.75 -15.26 -14.11
N GLY A 132 -4.36 -14.79 -15.21
CA GLY A 132 -5.73 -15.12 -15.59
C GLY A 132 -5.94 -16.61 -15.83
N GLN A 133 -5.01 -17.27 -16.53
CA GLN A 133 -5.06 -18.71 -16.73
C GLN A 133 -4.99 -19.47 -15.39
N CYS A 134 -4.08 -19.08 -14.49
CA CYS A 134 -3.96 -19.71 -13.17
C CYS A 134 -5.25 -19.59 -12.34
N ILE A 135 -5.95 -18.44 -12.42
CA ILE A 135 -7.22 -18.21 -11.72
C ILE A 135 -8.28 -19.19 -12.26
N ALA A 136 -8.44 -19.29 -13.57
CA ALA A 136 -9.37 -20.22 -14.20
C ALA A 136 -9.02 -21.69 -13.89
N ASP A 137 -7.75 -22.08 -13.97
CA ASP A 137 -7.29 -23.44 -13.68
C ASP A 137 -7.53 -23.86 -12.22
N ALA A 138 -7.51 -22.91 -11.29
CA ALA A 138 -7.86 -23.12 -9.89
C ALA A 138 -9.38 -23.27 -9.65
N GLY A 139 -10.21 -23.09 -10.68
CA GLY A 139 -11.67 -23.15 -10.60
C GLY A 139 -12.32 -21.88 -10.04
N LEU A 140 -11.58 -20.78 -9.97
CA LEU A 140 -12.07 -19.48 -9.53
C LEU A 140 -12.66 -18.69 -10.69
N LYS A 141 -13.58 -17.77 -10.40
CA LYS A 141 -14.03 -16.80 -11.39
C LYS A 141 -12.96 -15.73 -11.60
N HIS A 142 -12.64 -15.45 -12.86
CA HIS A 142 -11.71 -14.39 -13.21
C HIS A 142 -12.46 -13.13 -13.64
N GLN A 143 -12.26 -12.04 -12.91
CA GLN A 143 -12.72 -10.71 -13.34
C GLN A 143 -11.53 -9.92 -13.87
N VAL A 144 -11.41 -9.84 -15.20
CA VAL A 144 -10.32 -9.11 -15.86
C VAL A 144 -10.57 -7.61 -15.82
N VAL A 145 -9.53 -6.82 -15.64
CA VAL A 145 -9.66 -5.37 -15.40
C VAL A 145 -9.00 -4.54 -16.50
N VAL A 146 -9.70 -3.49 -16.91
CA VAL A 146 -9.11 -2.32 -17.58
C VAL A 146 -8.94 -1.23 -16.52
N SER A 147 -7.69 -0.90 -16.18
CA SER A 147 -7.37 0.13 -15.19
C SER A 147 -7.60 1.52 -15.79
N MET A 148 -8.33 2.38 -15.08
CA MET A 148 -8.70 3.73 -15.51
C MET A 148 -8.13 4.81 -14.60
N MET A 149 -7.94 6.00 -15.18
CA MET A 149 -7.76 7.28 -14.49
C MET A 149 -8.07 8.42 -15.47
N GLU A 150 -8.13 9.65 -14.97
CA GLU A 150 -8.00 10.86 -15.79
C GLU A 150 -6.55 11.35 -15.74
N LEU A 151 -6.05 11.84 -16.88
CA LEU A 151 -4.72 12.41 -16.93
C LEU A 151 -4.70 13.83 -16.32
N PRO A 152 -3.58 14.23 -15.68
CA PRO A 152 -3.41 15.62 -15.25
C PRO A 152 -3.66 16.61 -16.40
N PRO A 153 -4.25 17.78 -16.14
CA PRO A 153 -4.50 18.78 -17.17
C PRO A 153 -3.25 19.09 -18.02
N GLY A 154 -3.43 19.14 -19.35
CA GLY A 154 -2.35 19.35 -20.30
C GLY A 154 -1.55 18.09 -20.68
N CYS A 155 -1.96 16.91 -20.22
CA CYS A 155 -1.46 15.63 -20.71
C CYS A 155 -2.43 15.02 -21.73
N SER A 156 -1.91 14.32 -22.72
CA SER A 156 -2.68 13.60 -23.74
C SER A 156 -1.87 12.43 -24.29
N GLY A 157 -2.53 11.47 -24.95
CA GLY A 157 -1.91 10.32 -25.61
C GLY A 157 -2.30 8.95 -25.03
N ALA A 158 -2.94 8.92 -23.87
CA ALA A 158 -3.52 7.72 -23.26
C ALA A 158 -4.77 8.10 -22.43
N HIS A 159 -5.47 7.09 -21.91
CA HIS A 159 -6.61 7.27 -20.99
C HIS A 159 -7.80 8.09 -21.53
N ASP A 160 -8.01 8.11 -22.85
CA ASP A 160 -9.30 8.47 -23.45
C ASP A 160 -10.15 7.21 -23.68
N ALA A 161 -11.41 7.39 -24.08
CA ALA A 161 -12.32 6.25 -24.31
C ALA A 161 -11.78 5.29 -25.39
N ALA A 162 -11.12 5.81 -26.42
CA ALA A 162 -10.53 5.01 -27.50
C ALA A 162 -9.35 4.15 -27.02
N PHE A 163 -8.52 4.67 -26.11
CA PHE A 163 -7.46 3.93 -25.44
C PHE A 163 -8.02 2.75 -24.65
N TYR A 164 -9.08 2.96 -23.88
CA TYR A 164 -9.71 1.90 -23.11
C TYR A 164 -10.43 0.87 -23.98
N GLU A 165 -11.05 1.31 -25.09
CA GLU A 165 -11.61 0.40 -26.10
C GLU A 165 -10.52 -0.50 -26.70
N LYS A 166 -9.38 0.09 -27.06
CA LYS A 166 -8.23 -0.65 -27.58
C LYS A 166 -7.69 -1.65 -26.56
N THR A 167 -7.56 -1.23 -25.30
CA THR A 167 -7.08 -2.09 -24.21
C THR A 167 -8.01 -3.29 -24.01
N LEU A 168 -9.32 -3.05 -23.97
CA LEU A 168 -10.31 -4.13 -23.89
C LEU A 168 -10.19 -5.08 -25.09
N ARG A 169 -10.05 -4.55 -26.32
CA ARG A 169 -9.87 -5.38 -27.51
C ARG A 169 -8.63 -6.27 -27.40
N GLN A 170 -7.52 -5.74 -26.90
CA GLN A 170 -6.30 -6.53 -26.67
C GLN A 170 -6.51 -7.65 -25.64
N ILE A 171 -7.30 -7.40 -24.58
CA ILE A 171 -7.67 -8.44 -23.61
C ILE A 171 -8.50 -9.54 -24.29
N LEU A 172 -9.49 -9.17 -25.10
CA LEU A 172 -10.32 -10.13 -25.85
C LEU A 172 -9.50 -10.93 -26.86
N ASP A 173 -8.60 -10.27 -27.58
CA ASP A 173 -7.72 -10.90 -28.58
C ASP A 173 -6.67 -11.83 -27.94
N ALA A 174 -6.33 -11.62 -26.66
CA ALA A 174 -5.40 -12.46 -25.92
C ALA A 174 -6.01 -13.79 -25.44
N ASP A 175 -7.32 -14.00 -25.63
CA ASP A 175 -8.05 -15.22 -25.30
C ASP A 175 -7.83 -15.68 -23.84
N ILE A 176 -7.73 -14.70 -22.93
CA ILE A 176 -7.60 -14.94 -21.50
C ILE A 176 -8.97 -15.44 -20.99
N PRO A 177 -9.06 -16.58 -20.28
CA PRO A 177 -10.32 -16.99 -19.69
C PRO A 177 -10.83 -15.94 -18.69
N TYR A 178 -12.05 -15.43 -18.83
CA TYR A 178 -12.67 -14.50 -17.88
C TYR A 178 -14.18 -14.71 -17.77
N ASP A 179 -14.75 -14.38 -16.61
CA ASP A 179 -16.19 -14.46 -16.32
C ASP A 179 -16.86 -13.07 -16.34
N SER A 180 -16.08 -12.02 -16.09
CA SER A 180 -16.56 -10.64 -16.07
C SER A 180 -15.45 -9.64 -16.37
N VAL A 181 -15.84 -8.43 -16.75
CA VAL A 181 -14.90 -7.33 -17.03
C VAL A 181 -15.17 -6.17 -16.09
N CYS A 182 -14.12 -5.64 -15.48
CA CYS A 182 -14.18 -4.48 -14.61
C CYS A 182 -13.38 -3.31 -15.18
N PHE A 183 -13.97 -2.11 -15.17
CA PHE A 183 -13.27 -0.87 -15.42
C PHE A 183 -12.98 -0.20 -14.08
N LYS A 184 -11.69 -0.04 -13.76
CA LYS A 184 -11.26 0.31 -12.38
C LYS A 184 -10.56 1.66 -12.33
N ASP A 185 -11.27 2.69 -11.88
CA ASP A 185 -10.67 3.98 -11.53
C ASP A 185 -10.26 4.02 -10.06
N ALA A 186 -9.03 3.59 -9.76
CA ALA A 186 -8.50 3.55 -8.39
C ALA A 186 -8.25 4.94 -7.78
N SER A 187 -8.23 5.98 -8.59
CA SER A 187 -7.89 7.35 -8.17
C SER A 187 -9.12 8.22 -7.96
N GLY A 188 -10.28 7.84 -8.51
CA GLY A 188 -11.50 8.65 -8.51
C GLY A 188 -11.36 9.92 -9.35
N THR A 189 -10.56 9.88 -10.42
CA THR A 189 -10.25 11.07 -11.23
C THR A 189 -11.01 11.10 -12.56
N SER A 190 -11.50 9.96 -13.05
CA SER A 190 -12.20 9.85 -14.32
C SER A 190 -13.42 10.76 -14.34
N THR A 191 -13.60 11.51 -15.43
CA THR A 191 -14.79 12.35 -15.57
C THR A 191 -16.04 11.50 -15.90
N PRO A 192 -17.24 11.90 -15.46
CA PRO A 192 -18.47 11.14 -15.74
C PRO A 192 -18.75 10.94 -17.23
N ALA A 193 -18.37 11.91 -18.07
CA ALA A 193 -18.48 11.79 -19.53
C ALA A 193 -17.57 10.68 -20.09
N LYS A 194 -16.32 10.64 -19.64
CA LYS A 194 -15.35 9.61 -20.05
C LYS A 194 -15.79 8.22 -19.59
N VAL A 195 -16.32 8.10 -18.37
CA VAL A 195 -16.89 6.85 -17.86
C VAL A 195 -18.05 6.40 -18.76
N TYR A 196 -18.99 7.30 -19.07
CA TYR A 196 -20.12 6.97 -19.94
C TYR A 196 -19.66 6.47 -21.31
N GLU A 197 -18.77 7.19 -21.97
CA GLU A 197 -18.27 6.84 -23.30
C GLU A 197 -17.55 5.49 -23.30
N THR A 198 -16.67 5.28 -22.31
CA THR A 198 -15.88 4.05 -22.17
C THR A 198 -16.77 2.83 -21.91
N ILE A 199 -17.67 2.92 -20.93
CA ILE A 199 -18.56 1.81 -20.57
C ILE A 199 -19.52 1.49 -21.73
N LYS A 200 -20.01 2.50 -22.44
CA LYS A 200 -20.90 2.30 -23.59
C LYS A 200 -20.18 1.65 -24.76
N ALA A 201 -18.90 1.96 -24.98
CA ALA A 201 -18.08 1.28 -25.97
C ALA A 201 -17.85 -0.18 -25.57
N ALA A 202 -17.45 -0.42 -24.32
CA ALA A 202 -17.23 -1.76 -23.77
C ALA A 202 -18.47 -2.65 -23.87
N LYS A 203 -19.66 -2.14 -23.51
CA LYS A 203 -20.91 -2.91 -23.56
C LYS A 203 -21.29 -3.36 -24.98
N LYS A 204 -20.83 -2.66 -26.03
CA LYS A 204 -21.01 -3.09 -27.43
C LYS A 204 -20.04 -4.18 -27.87
N MET A 205 -18.87 -4.27 -27.22
CA MET A 205 -17.83 -5.23 -27.57
C MET A 205 -18.00 -6.55 -26.83
N LEU A 206 -18.50 -6.50 -25.60
CA LEU A 206 -18.65 -7.68 -24.75
C LEU A 206 -19.86 -8.53 -25.15
N PRO A 207 -19.76 -9.86 -25.03
CA PRO A 207 -20.93 -10.73 -25.09
C PRO A 207 -22.02 -10.31 -24.09
N GLU A 208 -23.28 -10.57 -24.42
CA GLU A 208 -24.43 -10.10 -23.62
C GLU A 208 -24.45 -10.65 -22.18
N ASP A 209 -23.92 -11.87 -21.99
CA ASP A 209 -23.87 -12.60 -20.73
C ASP A 209 -22.66 -12.22 -19.85
N VAL A 210 -21.68 -11.48 -20.40
CA VAL A 210 -20.53 -11.01 -19.63
C VAL A 210 -20.94 -9.79 -18.80
N MET A 211 -20.80 -9.92 -17.48
CA MET A 211 -21.06 -8.84 -16.55
C MET A 211 -20.04 -7.71 -16.71
N LEU A 212 -20.53 -6.49 -16.91
CA LEU A 212 -19.72 -5.28 -16.95
C LEU A 212 -19.77 -4.54 -15.61
N HIS A 213 -18.64 -4.44 -14.93
CA HIS A 213 -18.49 -3.84 -13.62
C HIS A 213 -17.72 -2.51 -13.73
N PHE A 214 -18.17 -1.45 -13.06
CA PHE A 214 -17.39 -0.23 -12.88
C PHE A 214 -17.01 -0.01 -11.40
N HIS A 215 -15.76 0.37 -11.16
CA HIS A 215 -15.21 0.69 -9.84
C HIS A 215 -14.64 2.11 -9.87
N THR A 216 -14.94 2.92 -8.85
CA THR A 216 -14.31 4.23 -8.66
C THR A 216 -14.22 4.61 -7.17
N HIS A 217 -13.58 5.75 -6.89
CA HIS A 217 -13.46 6.33 -5.56
C HIS A 217 -14.09 7.74 -5.51
N GLU A 218 -14.46 8.19 -4.32
CA GLU A 218 -15.08 9.49 -4.05
C GLU A 218 -14.05 10.61 -3.77
N THR A 219 -12.76 10.37 -4.04
CA THR A 219 -11.70 11.29 -3.57
C THR A 219 -11.89 12.69 -4.14
N ALA A 220 -12.28 12.80 -5.41
CA ALA A 220 -12.62 14.08 -6.05
C ALA A 220 -14.09 14.52 -5.85
N GLY A 221 -14.88 13.76 -5.08
CA GLY A 221 -16.29 14.05 -4.79
C GLY A 221 -17.26 13.78 -5.94
N ILE A 222 -16.86 12.97 -6.92
CA ILE A 222 -17.64 12.68 -8.13
C ILE A 222 -17.90 11.18 -8.35
N GLY A 223 -17.65 10.33 -7.36
CA GLY A 223 -17.78 8.88 -7.47
C GLY A 223 -19.21 8.46 -7.82
N GLY A 224 -20.20 8.97 -7.09
CA GLY A 224 -21.61 8.71 -7.35
C GLY A 224 -22.09 9.19 -8.72
N LEU A 225 -21.54 10.30 -9.23
CA LEU A 225 -21.81 10.77 -10.60
C LEU A 225 -21.23 9.81 -11.64
N CYS A 226 -20.02 9.30 -11.41
CA CYS A 226 -19.39 8.32 -12.28
C CYS A 226 -20.15 6.98 -12.27
N TYR A 227 -20.61 6.51 -11.10
CA TYR A 227 -21.48 5.32 -11.02
C TYR A 227 -22.78 5.52 -11.78
N HIS A 228 -23.45 6.65 -11.61
CA HIS A 228 -24.65 6.97 -12.38
C HIS A 228 -24.38 6.97 -13.88
N SER A 229 -23.29 7.59 -14.33
CA SER A 229 -22.88 7.57 -15.75
C SER A 229 -22.56 6.17 -16.26
N ALA A 230 -21.91 5.31 -15.47
CA ALA A 230 -21.63 3.93 -15.84
C ALA A 230 -22.94 3.12 -15.99
N ILE A 231 -23.88 3.29 -15.07
CA ILE A 231 -25.20 2.64 -15.11
C ILE A 231 -25.97 3.05 -16.36
N GLU A 232 -26.04 4.35 -16.67
CA GLU A 232 -26.67 4.89 -17.88
C GLU A 232 -26.01 4.38 -19.17
N ALA A 233 -24.70 4.09 -19.11
CA ALA A 233 -23.94 3.53 -20.22
C ALA A 233 -24.11 2.00 -20.36
N GLY A 234 -24.73 1.33 -19.39
CA GLY A 234 -25.04 -0.09 -19.45
C GLY A 234 -24.20 -0.99 -18.55
N ALA A 235 -23.50 -0.46 -17.54
CA ALA A 235 -22.88 -1.28 -16.51
C ALA A 235 -23.94 -2.12 -15.76
N ASP A 236 -23.54 -3.33 -15.37
CA ASP A 236 -24.37 -4.31 -14.69
C ASP A 236 -24.09 -4.35 -13.17
N ALA A 237 -22.88 -3.93 -12.78
CA ALA A 237 -22.43 -3.88 -11.38
C ALA A 237 -21.58 -2.63 -11.07
N ILE A 238 -21.60 -2.22 -9.80
CA ILE A 238 -20.77 -1.15 -9.23
C ILE A 238 -20.19 -1.52 -7.86
N ASP A 239 -19.13 -0.86 -7.42
CA ASP A 239 -18.59 -1.05 -6.08
C ASP A 239 -19.12 0.00 -5.09
N LEU A 240 -19.62 -0.43 -3.93
CA LEU A 240 -20.11 0.46 -2.89
C LEU A 240 -19.47 0.12 -1.54
N SER A 241 -19.43 1.08 -0.64
CA SER A 241 -18.90 0.88 0.71
C SER A 241 -19.89 1.33 1.78
N MET A 242 -19.54 1.08 3.05
CA MET A 242 -20.31 1.45 4.23
C MET A 242 -19.49 2.40 5.10
N ALA A 243 -20.15 3.37 5.73
CA ALA A 243 -19.51 4.25 6.69
C ALA A 243 -19.06 3.46 7.94
N PRO A 244 -17.88 3.77 8.54
CA PRO A 244 -17.04 4.94 8.29
C PRO A 244 -16.00 4.77 7.17
N ALA A 245 -16.05 3.68 6.40
CA ALA A 245 -15.10 3.40 5.33
C ALA A 245 -15.69 3.66 3.93
N SER A 246 -16.52 4.70 3.80
CA SER A 246 -17.16 5.16 2.55
C SER A 246 -17.00 6.68 2.39
N GLY A 247 -17.13 7.17 1.15
CA GLY A 247 -16.85 8.57 0.81
C GLY A 247 -15.37 8.94 0.94
N GLY A 248 -15.02 10.20 0.62
CA GLY A 248 -13.63 10.65 0.64
C GLY A 248 -12.73 9.73 -0.17
N THR A 249 -11.70 9.14 0.45
CA THR A 249 -10.77 8.23 -0.25
C THR A 249 -11.35 6.86 -0.61
N CYS A 250 -12.60 6.55 -0.23
CA CYS A 250 -13.28 5.27 -0.47
C CYS A 250 -14.31 5.34 -1.60
N GLN A 251 -15.01 4.24 -1.85
CA GLN A 251 -16.17 4.18 -2.74
C GLN A 251 -17.35 5.00 -2.20
N THR A 252 -18.29 5.34 -3.08
CA THR A 252 -19.60 5.87 -2.72
C THR A 252 -20.31 4.95 -1.73
N ASP A 253 -20.96 5.56 -0.75
CA ASP A 253 -21.71 4.87 0.29
C ASP A 253 -22.99 4.20 -0.25
N ILE A 254 -23.38 3.04 0.29
CA ILE A 254 -24.58 2.30 -0.14
C ILE A 254 -25.85 3.14 0.02
N ILE A 255 -26.03 3.84 1.16
CA ILE A 255 -27.20 4.68 1.42
C ILE A 255 -27.21 5.86 0.45
N THR A 256 -26.04 6.44 0.19
CA THR A 256 -25.89 7.53 -0.79
C THR A 256 -26.26 7.07 -2.19
N MET A 257 -25.78 5.90 -2.64
CA MET A 257 -26.11 5.39 -3.96
C MET A 257 -27.58 5.00 -4.09
N TRP A 258 -28.17 4.41 -3.05
CA TRP A 258 -29.62 4.20 -2.97
C TRP A 258 -30.38 5.51 -3.18
N HIS A 259 -29.92 6.60 -2.55
CA HIS A 259 -30.52 7.93 -2.72
C HIS A 259 -30.36 8.48 -4.14
N ILE A 260 -29.17 8.33 -4.74
CA ILE A 260 -28.88 8.75 -6.12
C ILE A 260 -29.85 8.10 -7.13
N LEU A 261 -30.21 6.83 -6.93
CA LEU A 261 -31.11 6.08 -7.83
C LEU A 261 -32.60 6.35 -7.59
N ARG A 262 -32.96 7.19 -6.62
CA ARG A 262 -34.36 7.56 -6.41
C ARG A 262 -34.87 8.41 -7.57
N GLY A 263 -36.01 8.02 -8.13
CA GLY A 263 -36.60 8.69 -9.30
C GLY A 263 -36.03 8.25 -10.65
N THR A 264 -35.02 7.39 -10.69
CA THR A 264 -34.52 6.77 -11.94
C THR A 264 -35.19 5.42 -12.20
N ASP A 265 -34.92 4.85 -13.38
CA ASP A 265 -35.37 3.52 -13.79
C ASP A 265 -34.52 2.37 -13.19
N TYR A 266 -33.54 2.70 -12.33
CA TYR A 266 -32.62 1.73 -11.74
C TYR A 266 -32.86 1.56 -10.23
N THR A 267 -32.35 0.45 -9.69
CA THR A 267 -32.36 0.14 -8.25
C THR A 267 -31.18 -0.77 -7.91
N ILE A 268 -30.63 -0.64 -6.70
CA ILE A 268 -29.73 -1.64 -6.10
C ILE A 268 -30.48 -2.67 -5.25
N ASP A 269 -31.81 -2.51 -5.10
CA ASP A 269 -32.71 -3.50 -4.48
C ASP A 269 -32.29 -3.91 -3.06
N VAL A 270 -32.17 -2.92 -2.17
CA VAL A 270 -31.78 -3.10 -0.76
C VAL A 270 -32.90 -2.70 0.19
N ASP A 271 -32.94 -3.35 1.35
CA ASP A 271 -33.72 -2.90 2.51
C ASP A 271 -32.91 -1.83 3.27
N ILE A 272 -33.29 -0.57 3.06
CA ILE A 272 -32.50 0.57 3.55
C ILE A 272 -32.40 0.62 5.08
N ASP A 273 -33.42 0.17 5.80
CA ASP A 273 -33.41 0.17 7.28
C ASP A 273 -32.41 -0.86 7.81
N LYS A 274 -32.25 -2.00 7.12
CA LYS A 274 -31.21 -2.98 7.45
C LYS A 274 -29.81 -2.49 7.11
N ILE A 275 -29.65 -1.78 6.00
CA ILE A 275 -28.35 -1.18 5.63
C ILE A 275 -27.93 -0.15 6.69
N ILE A 276 -28.84 0.70 7.16
CA ILE A 276 -28.58 1.66 8.25
C ILE A 276 -28.10 0.92 9.50
N LYS A 277 -28.79 -0.17 9.89
CA LYS A 277 -28.38 -0.99 11.04
C LYS A 277 -26.99 -1.61 10.84
N ALA A 278 -26.68 -2.10 9.63
CA ALA A 278 -25.37 -2.66 9.33
C ALA A 278 -24.25 -1.60 9.44
N GLU A 279 -24.50 -0.37 8.97
CA GLU A 279 -23.58 0.75 9.17
C GLU A 279 -23.41 1.14 10.63
N ASP A 280 -24.47 1.12 11.44
CA ASP A 280 -24.37 1.40 12.87
C ASP A 280 -23.44 0.38 13.56
N VAL A 281 -23.60 -0.91 13.26
CA VAL A 281 -22.69 -1.96 13.75
C VAL A 281 -21.27 -1.72 13.25
N PHE A 282 -21.09 -1.34 11.99
CA PHE A 282 -19.76 -1.10 11.44
C PHE A 282 -19.07 0.12 12.07
N ARG A 283 -19.80 1.20 12.34
CA ARG A 283 -19.31 2.38 13.08
C ARG A 283 -18.89 2.00 14.49
N ASP A 284 -19.68 1.17 15.18
CA ASP A 284 -19.35 0.67 16.51
C ASP A 284 -18.09 -0.22 16.51
N CYS A 285 -17.93 -1.09 15.51
CA CYS A 285 -16.74 -1.91 15.31
C CYS A 285 -15.47 -1.05 15.14
N MET A 286 -15.58 0.04 14.38
CA MET A 286 -14.43 0.90 14.04
C MET A 286 -14.21 2.05 15.03
N LYS A 287 -15.01 2.17 16.10
CA LYS A 287 -15.04 3.36 16.97
C LYS A 287 -13.70 3.70 17.62
N ASP A 288 -12.86 2.71 17.87
CA ASP A 288 -11.56 2.87 18.53
C ASP A 288 -10.41 3.14 17.55
N TYR A 289 -10.63 2.89 16.25
CA TYR A 289 -9.64 3.10 15.21
C TYR A 289 -9.47 4.59 14.89
N PHE A 290 -8.22 5.00 14.68
CA PHE A 290 -7.94 6.36 14.25
C PHE A 290 -8.42 6.56 12.81
N LEU A 291 -9.28 7.57 12.61
CA LEU A 291 -9.83 7.95 11.32
C LEU A 291 -9.07 9.18 10.80
N PRO A 292 -8.20 9.04 9.78
CA PRO A 292 -7.46 10.18 9.24
C PRO A 292 -8.43 11.20 8.62
N PRO A 293 -8.31 12.50 8.91
CA PRO A 293 -9.20 13.51 8.34
C PRO A 293 -9.25 13.47 6.81
N GLU A 294 -8.09 13.24 6.17
CA GLU A 294 -7.95 13.21 4.71
C GLU A 294 -8.71 12.04 4.08
N ALA A 295 -8.89 10.94 4.82
CA ALA A 295 -9.62 9.78 4.31
C ALA A 295 -11.13 10.07 4.14
N THR A 296 -11.64 11.06 4.86
CA THR A 296 -13.08 11.40 4.90
C THR A 296 -13.45 12.65 4.13
N GLN A 297 -12.46 13.33 3.53
CA GLN A 297 -12.64 14.62 2.86
C GLN A 297 -12.54 14.47 1.35
N VAL A 298 -13.30 15.33 0.65
CA VAL A 298 -13.12 15.53 -0.79
C VAL A 298 -11.86 16.35 -1.01
N ASP A 299 -10.99 15.88 -1.89
CA ASP A 299 -9.81 16.59 -2.35
C ASP A 299 -9.95 16.97 -3.84
N PRO A 300 -10.30 18.23 -4.15
CA PRO A 300 -10.45 18.70 -5.52
C PRO A 300 -9.11 18.82 -6.27
N MET A 301 -7.97 18.62 -5.61
CA MET A 301 -6.65 18.67 -6.24
C MET A 301 -6.22 17.33 -6.83
N ILE A 302 -6.88 16.23 -6.49
CA ILE A 302 -6.53 14.88 -6.97
C ILE A 302 -6.52 14.73 -8.49
N PRO A 303 -7.39 15.40 -9.28
CA PRO A 303 -7.28 15.38 -10.75
C PRO A 303 -5.95 15.92 -11.31
N PHE A 304 -5.20 16.72 -10.55
CA PHE A 304 -3.89 17.25 -10.96
C PHE A 304 -2.73 16.32 -10.62
N SER A 305 -2.95 15.38 -9.71
CA SER A 305 -1.99 14.41 -9.20
C SER A 305 -2.77 13.15 -8.84
N PRO A 306 -3.08 12.29 -9.83
CA PRO A 306 -4.00 11.17 -9.64
C PRO A 306 -3.38 10.20 -8.64
N MET A 307 -3.59 10.40 -7.34
CA MET A 307 -3.12 9.53 -6.28
C MET A 307 -4.32 8.79 -5.72
N PRO A 308 -4.35 7.46 -5.78
CA PRO A 308 -5.34 6.66 -5.07
C PRO A 308 -5.41 7.00 -3.59
N GLY A 309 -6.59 6.81 -3.02
CA GLY A 309 -6.88 7.12 -1.62
C GLY A 309 -5.83 6.59 -0.63
N GLY A 310 -5.50 5.29 -0.72
CA GLY A 310 -4.50 4.67 0.15
C GLY A 310 -3.07 5.20 -0.03
N ALA A 311 -2.72 5.71 -1.23
CA ALA A 311 -1.43 6.34 -1.49
C ALA A 311 -1.40 7.78 -0.92
N LEU A 312 -2.50 8.53 -1.10
CA LEU A 312 -2.67 9.87 -0.54
C LEU A 312 -2.52 9.87 0.99
N THR A 313 -3.27 9.02 1.69
CA THR A 313 -3.23 8.95 3.16
C THR A 313 -1.87 8.49 3.68
N ALA A 314 -1.21 7.55 2.98
CA ALA A 314 0.13 7.10 3.32
C ALA A 314 1.18 8.22 3.21
N ASN A 315 1.18 8.91 2.07
CA ASN A 315 2.22 9.87 1.73
C ASN A 315 2.07 11.17 2.52
N THR A 316 0.84 11.64 2.73
CA THR A 316 0.59 12.81 3.60
C THR A 316 0.94 12.52 5.06
N GLN A 317 0.67 11.32 5.56
CA GLN A 317 1.11 10.90 6.90
C GLN A 317 2.64 10.91 7.00
N MET A 318 3.33 10.31 6.02
CA MET A 318 4.78 10.31 5.97
C MET A 318 5.37 11.73 5.95
N LEU A 319 4.80 12.64 5.15
CA LEU A 319 5.25 14.03 5.14
C LEU A 319 5.05 14.71 6.50
N ARG A 320 3.95 14.44 7.22
CA ARG A 320 3.74 14.97 8.58
C ARG A 320 4.75 14.45 9.59
N ASP A 321 4.98 13.14 9.58
CA ASP A 321 5.87 12.50 10.55
C ASP A 321 7.32 12.99 10.40
N ASN A 322 7.67 13.50 9.22
CA ASN A 322 8.99 14.03 8.92
C ASN A 322 9.04 15.56 8.82
N GLY A 323 7.95 16.27 9.11
CA GLY A 323 7.90 17.73 9.06
C GLY A 323 8.15 18.31 7.66
N LEU A 324 7.65 17.64 6.62
CA LEU A 324 7.81 17.99 5.19
C LEU A 324 6.48 18.35 4.51
N MET A 325 5.41 18.60 5.28
CA MET A 325 4.08 18.88 4.70
C MET A 325 4.04 20.17 3.87
N GLU A 326 4.90 21.14 4.18
CA GLU A 326 5.06 22.37 3.42
C GLU A 326 5.55 22.13 1.99
N LYS A 327 6.20 20.98 1.73
CA LYS A 327 6.62 20.56 0.38
C LYS A 327 5.53 19.90 -0.44
N TYR A 328 4.42 19.50 0.19
CA TYR A 328 3.34 18.78 -0.50
C TYR A 328 2.84 19.50 -1.78
N PRO A 329 2.58 20.82 -1.79
CA PRO A 329 2.13 21.50 -3.01
C PRO A 329 3.15 21.46 -4.16
N GLU A 330 4.45 21.47 -3.86
CA GLU A 330 5.51 21.38 -4.86
C GLU A 330 5.57 19.96 -5.45
N ILE A 331 5.45 18.93 -4.60
CA ILE A 331 5.45 17.51 -5.00
C ILE A 331 4.27 17.21 -5.94
N ILE A 332 3.09 17.70 -5.61
CA ILE A 332 1.87 17.54 -6.43
C ILE A 332 2.04 18.13 -7.82
N ARG A 333 2.65 19.31 -7.93
CA ARG A 333 2.95 19.93 -9.23
C ARG A 333 3.99 19.12 -10.02
N ALA A 334 5.04 18.65 -9.36
CA ALA A 334 6.07 17.83 -9.99
C ALA A 334 5.51 16.49 -10.52
N MET A 335 4.50 15.94 -9.86
CA MET A 335 3.89 14.66 -10.24
C MET A 335 3.28 14.69 -11.66
N SER A 336 2.73 15.82 -12.10
CA SER A 336 2.21 15.93 -13.48
C SER A 336 3.28 15.71 -14.55
N GLU A 337 4.49 16.25 -14.33
CA GLU A 337 5.62 16.02 -15.25
C GLU A 337 6.07 14.57 -15.22
N VAL A 338 6.14 13.98 -14.01
CA VAL A 338 6.53 12.58 -13.81
C VAL A 338 5.55 11.63 -14.52
N VAL A 339 4.24 11.85 -14.42
CA VAL A 339 3.22 11.09 -15.15
C VAL A 339 3.41 11.23 -16.67
N ARG A 340 3.63 12.46 -17.14
CA ARG A 340 3.80 12.76 -18.58
C ARG A 340 5.03 12.07 -19.17
N LYS A 341 6.15 12.11 -18.47
CA LYS A 341 7.42 11.53 -18.95
C LYS A 341 7.53 10.02 -18.71
N GLY A 342 6.73 9.47 -17.81
CA GLY A 342 6.77 8.06 -17.41
C GLY A 342 5.91 7.11 -18.24
N GLY A 343 5.36 7.54 -19.39
CA GLY A 343 4.60 6.67 -20.29
C GLY A 343 3.14 6.43 -19.88
N PHE A 344 2.58 7.26 -19.00
CA PHE A 344 1.16 7.24 -18.60
C PHE A 344 0.66 5.91 -18.01
N GLY A 345 1.45 5.18 -17.23
CA GLY A 345 0.91 4.08 -16.42
C GLY A 345 -0.27 4.53 -15.54
N THR A 346 -1.28 3.67 -15.37
CA THR A 346 -2.43 3.99 -14.50
C THR A 346 -1.94 4.17 -13.08
N SER A 347 -2.32 5.28 -12.44
CA SER A 347 -1.92 5.54 -11.07
C SER A 347 -2.70 4.67 -10.09
N VAL A 348 -2.21 3.45 -9.90
CA VAL A 348 -2.64 2.43 -8.95
C VAL A 348 -1.37 1.74 -8.42
N THR A 349 -1.43 0.97 -7.35
CA THR A 349 -0.23 0.27 -6.84
C THR A 349 0.34 -0.68 -7.91
N PRO A 350 1.66 -0.65 -8.19
CA PRO A 350 2.71 0.15 -7.52
C PRO A 350 3.00 1.51 -8.16
N VAL A 351 2.53 1.76 -9.39
CA VAL A 351 2.80 2.97 -10.19
C VAL A 351 2.50 4.28 -9.46
N SER A 352 1.40 4.35 -8.71
CA SER A 352 1.06 5.53 -7.90
C SER A 352 2.16 5.93 -6.91
N GLN A 353 2.84 4.95 -6.30
CA GLN A 353 3.98 5.20 -5.42
C GLN A 353 5.22 5.60 -6.22
N PHE A 354 5.45 5.02 -7.40
CA PHE A 354 6.56 5.40 -8.26
C PHE A 354 6.47 6.87 -8.68
N TYR A 355 5.27 7.32 -9.06
CA TYR A 355 5.02 8.71 -9.39
C TYR A 355 5.24 9.65 -8.22
N PHE A 356 4.71 9.32 -7.03
CA PHE A 356 4.92 10.15 -5.85
C PHE A 356 6.38 10.20 -5.44
N GLN A 357 7.09 9.07 -5.42
CA GLN A 357 8.49 9.00 -5.03
C GLN A 357 9.41 9.75 -5.99
N GLN A 358 9.18 9.61 -7.30
CA GLN A 358 9.97 10.36 -8.27
C GLN A 358 9.68 11.86 -8.17
N ALA A 359 8.42 12.25 -7.98
CA ALA A 359 8.06 13.65 -7.77
C ALA A 359 8.67 14.21 -6.48
N PHE A 360 8.67 13.43 -5.39
CA PHE A 360 9.33 13.75 -4.14
C PHE A 360 10.84 13.95 -4.35
N ASN A 361 11.52 13.00 -5.02
CA ASN A 361 12.94 13.12 -5.32
C ASN A 361 13.25 14.36 -6.17
N ASN A 362 12.43 14.67 -7.18
CA ASN A 362 12.62 15.84 -8.02
C ASN A 362 12.53 17.15 -7.21
N VAL A 363 11.67 17.22 -6.19
CA VAL A 363 11.55 18.38 -5.29
C VAL A 363 12.70 18.44 -4.29
N MET A 364 13.14 17.30 -3.76
CA MET A 364 14.14 17.26 -2.69
C MET A 364 15.59 17.37 -3.20
N PHE A 365 15.89 16.75 -4.34
CA PHE A 365 17.26 16.64 -4.86
C PHE A 365 17.50 17.44 -6.15
N GLY A 366 16.43 17.92 -6.78
CA GLY A 366 16.47 18.57 -8.08
C GLY A 366 15.89 17.69 -9.19
N PRO A 367 15.43 18.28 -10.30
CA PRO A 367 14.73 17.55 -11.36
C PRO A 367 15.61 16.45 -11.95
N TRP A 368 15.18 15.19 -11.83
CA TRP A 368 15.85 14.03 -12.45
C TRP A 368 17.30 13.76 -11.99
N GLU A 369 17.76 14.42 -10.93
CA GLU A 369 19.07 14.20 -10.29
C GLU A 369 19.14 12.86 -9.55
N LYS A 370 17.98 12.32 -9.14
CA LYS A 370 17.88 11.03 -8.45
C LYS A 370 16.62 10.28 -8.85
N PHE A 371 16.79 9.11 -9.46
CA PHE A 371 15.67 8.24 -9.78
C PHE A 371 15.19 7.46 -8.56
N ALA A 372 13.86 7.38 -8.41
CA ALA A 372 13.22 6.39 -7.56
C ALA A 372 13.31 5.02 -8.26
N ASP A 373 13.79 3.99 -7.55
CA ASP A 373 14.08 2.66 -8.12
C ASP A 373 12.89 2.09 -8.92
N GLY A 374 11.69 2.12 -8.33
CA GLY A 374 10.48 1.62 -8.99
C GLY A 374 10.10 2.41 -10.25
N TYR A 375 10.24 3.74 -10.24
CA TYR A 375 9.95 4.58 -11.41
C TYR A 375 10.97 4.32 -12.54
N GLY A 376 12.26 4.26 -12.21
CA GLY A 376 13.30 3.99 -13.18
C GLY A 376 13.16 2.61 -13.83
N LYS A 377 12.95 1.56 -13.02
CA LYS A 377 12.66 0.21 -13.53
C LYS A 377 11.41 0.16 -14.41
N MET A 378 10.37 0.93 -14.08
CA MET A 378 9.15 1.02 -14.89
C MET A 378 9.44 1.63 -16.28
N VAL A 379 10.12 2.77 -16.34
CA VAL A 379 10.43 3.41 -17.65
C VAL A 379 11.45 2.60 -18.47
N LEU A 380 12.23 1.73 -17.82
CA LEU A 380 13.15 0.80 -18.47
C LEU A 380 12.49 -0.54 -18.90
N GLY A 381 11.21 -0.75 -18.60
CA GLY A 381 10.44 -1.92 -19.05
C GLY A 381 10.44 -3.13 -18.10
N TYR A 382 11.04 -3.04 -16.91
CA TYR A 382 11.10 -4.15 -15.95
C TYR A 382 9.76 -4.46 -15.27
N PHE A 383 8.77 -3.59 -15.40
CA PHE A 383 7.38 -3.81 -14.93
C PHE A 383 6.41 -4.16 -16.06
N GLY A 384 6.90 -4.31 -17.29
CA GLY A 384 6.08 -4.47 -18.48
C GLY A 384 6.04 -3.20 -19.31
N LYS A 385 5.15 -3.19 -20.31
CA LYS A 385 5.04 -2.10 -21.28
C LYS A 385 4.13 -0.99 -20.76
N THR A 386 4.65 0.24 -20.72
CA THR A 386 3.83 1.43 -20.43
C THR A 386 2.82 1.72 -21.56
N PRO A 387 1.66 2.34 -21.26
CA PRO A 387 0.64 2.69 -22.25
C PRO A 387 1.15 3.40 -23.50
N VAL A 388 2.12 4.30 -23.31
CA VAL A 388 2.90 4.91 -24.39
C VAL A 388 4.39 4.82 -24.06
N GLU A 389 5.24 4.93 -25.07
CA GLU A 389 6.69 4.97 -24.86
C GLU A 389 7.05 6.14 -23.91
N PRO A 390 7.85 5.89 -22.86
CA PRO A 390 8.32 6.95 -21.97
C PRO A 390 9.22 7.96 -22.70
N ASP A 391 9.44 9.11 -22.08
CA ASP A 391 10.30 10.15 -22.64
C ASP A 391 11.74 9.60 -22.85
N PRO A 392 12.30 9.65 -24.08
CA PRO A 392 13.61 9.07 -24.39
C PRO A 392 14.76 9.63 -23.54
N GLU A 393 14.69 10.90 -23.13
CA GLU A 393 15.70 11.50 -22.25
C GLU A 393 15.63 10.89 -20.86
N ILE A 394 14.42 10.65 -20.34
CA ILE A 394 14.21 10.01 -19.04
C ILE A 394 14.63 8.54 -19.06
N VAL A 395 14.35 7.81 -20.15
CA VAL A 395 14.84 6.43 -20.31
C VAL A 395 16.36 6.39 -20.28
N LYS A 396 17.02 7.31 -21.00
CA LYS A 396 18.48 7.40 -21.01
C LYS A 396 19.04 7.71 -19.62
N LEU A 397 18.53 8.74 -18.94
CA LEU A 397 18.98 9.12 -17.61
C LEU A 397 18.75 8.02 -16.56
N ALA A 398 17.59 7.35 -16.62
CA ALA A 398 17.30 6.22 -15.75
C ALA A 398 18.29 5.08 -15.97
N SER A 399 18.58 4.75 -17.23
CA SER A 399 19.52 3.69 -17.58
C SER A 399 20.94 3.98 -17.09
N GLU A 400 21.43 5.21 -17.31
CA GLU A 400 22.76 5.67 -16.88
C GLU A 400 22.87 5.70 -15.34
N GLN A 401 21.89 6.26 -14.62
CA GLN A 401 21.97 6.38 -13.15
C GLN A 401 21.76 5.05 -12.42
N MET A 402 21.00 4.12 -12.99
CA MET A 402 20.68 2.84 -12.37
C MET A 402 21.58 1.70 -12.85
N GLU A 403 22.43 1.95 -13.85
CA GLU A 403 23.27 0.93 -14.50
C GLU A 403 22.44 -0.26 -15.02
N LEU A 404 21.26 0.05 -15.57
CA LEU A 404 20.31 -0.94 -16.09
C LEU A 404 19.95 -0.63 -17.53
N GLU A 405 20.11 -1.62 -18.41
CA GLU A 405 19.70 -1.49 -19.81
C GLU A 405 18.17 -1.58 -19.93
N PRO A 406 17.54 -0.80 -20.83
CA PRO A 406 16.14 -0.99 -21.18
C PRO A 406 15.88 -2.42 -21.67
N THR A 407 14.77 -3.01 -21.23
CA THR A 407 14.41 -4.39 -21.55
C THR A 407 13.05 -4.49 -22.23
N LYS A 408 12.89 -5.56 -23.02
CA LYS A 408 11.60 -5.99 -23.60
C LYS A 408 11.14 -7.34 -23.07
N LYS A 409 11.92 -7.96 -22.19
CA LYS A 409 11.52 -9.19 -21.51
C LYS A 409 10.30 -8.88 -20.64
N THR A 410 9.34 -9.78 -20.62
CA THR A 410 8.19 -9.65 -19.72
C THR A 410 8.66 -9.79 -18.26
N PRO A 411 7.96 -9.17 -17.31
CA PRO A 411 8.26 -9.36 -15.89
C PRO A 411 8.27 -10.84 -15.48
N LEU A 412 7.37 -11.65 -16.05
CA LEU A 412 7.31 -13.09 -15.79
C LEU A 412 8.62 -13.80 -16.21
N GLU A 413 9.09 -13.57 -17.44
CA GLU A 413 10.37 -14.13 -17.93
C GLU A 413 11.57 -13.70 -17.06
N ILE A 414 11.55 -12.45 -16.58
CA ILE A 414 12.60 -11.94 -15.70
C ILE A 414 12.56 -12.67 -14.35
N ASN A 415 11.37 -12.84 -13.75
CA ASN A 415 11.24 -13.48 -12.44
C ASN A 415 11.51 -14.98 -12.51
N ASP A 416 11.07 -15.68 -13.55
CA ASP A 416 11.32 -17.12 -13.73
C ASP A 416 12.81 -17.43 -13.94
N ALA A 417 13.57 -16.47 -14.49
CA ALA A 417 15.01 -16.60 -14.67
C ALA A 417 15.82 -16.24 -13.40
N ASP A 418 15.18 -15.67 -12.37
CA ASP A 418 15.84 -15.26 -11.12
C ASP A 418 15.81 -16.40 -10.09
N PRO A 419 16.94 -17.09 -9.83
CA PRO A 419 16.97 -18.23 -8.92
C PRO A 419 16.76 -17.84 -7.45
N SER A 420 16.76 -16.54 -7.12
CA SER A 420 16.47 -16.05 -5.77
C SER A 420 14.97 -15.89 -5.50
N LYS A 421 14.13 -16.01 -6.54
CA LYS A 421 12.68 -15.93 -6.43
C LYS A 421 12.02 -17.30 -6.54
N GLY A 422 10.78 -17.38 -6.06
CA GLY A 422 9.93 -18.56 -6.20
C GLY A 422 9.70 -19.29 -4.88
N LEU A 423 8.97 -20.40 -4.97
CA LEU A 423 8.62 -21.23 -3.83
C LEU A 423 9.81 -22.05 -3.34
N ALA A 424 10.75 -22.40 -4.21
CA ALA A 424 11.93 -23.18 -3.83
C ALA A 424 12.86 -22.41 -2.86
N PRO A 425 13.33 -21.18 -3.17
CA PRO A 425 14.10 -20.39 -2.20
C PRO A 425 13.32 -20.08 -0.91
N ALA A 426 12.01 -19.84 -1.02
CA ALA A 426 11.16 -19.61 0.15
C ALA A 426 11.06 -20.85 1.05
N ARG A 427 11.04 -22.06 0.48
CA ARG A 427 11.06 -23.33 1.21
C ARG A 427 12.38 -23.53 1.94
N GLU A 428 13.51 -23.22 1.30
CA GLU A 428 14.83 -23.29 1.94
C GLU A 428 14.91 -22.35 3.17
N ILE A 429 14.34 -21.15 3.07
CA ILE A 429 14.24 -20.23 4.21
C ILE A 429 13.37 -20.85 5.32
N CYS A 430 12.24 -21.45 4.99
CA CYS A 430 11.38 -22.11 5.99
C CYS A 430 12.12 -23.25 6.70
N GLU A 431 12.86 -24.08 5.96
CA GLU A 431 13.66 -25.17 6.52
C GLU A 431 14.77 -24.66 7.43
N LYS A 432 15.50 -23.62 7.00
CA LYS A 432 16.59 -23.01 7.75
C LYS A 432 16.11 -22.40 9.07
N GLU A 433 14.97 -21.70 9.04
CA GLU A 433 14.40 -21.03 10.21
C GLU A 433 13.55 -21.98 11.08
N GLY A 434 13.33 -23.22 10.64
CA GLY A 434 12.59 -24.24 11.38
C GLY A 434 11.06 -24.04 11.37
N PHE A 435 10.52 -23.37 10.35
CA PHE A 435 9.08 -23.21 10.18
C PHE A 435 8.42 -24.49 9.65
N GLU A 436 7.14 -24.68 9.95
CA GLU A 436 6.36 -25.76 9.36
C GLU A 436 6.27 -25.56 7.83
N LEU A 437 6.53 -26.61 7.05
CA LEU A 437 6.57 -26.57 5.59
C LEU A 437 5.18 -26.72 4.96
N THR A 438 4.27 -25.83 5.34
CA THR A 438 2.95 -25.70 4.67
C THR A 438 3.07 -24.83 3.42
N ASP A 439 2.14 -25.01 2.48
CA ASP A 439 2.10 -24.17 1.27
C ASP A 439 1.84 -22.70 1.63
N GLU A 440 1.06 -22.44 2.68
CA GLU A 440 0.81 -21.11 3.22
C GLU A 440 2.09 -20.44 3.72
N ASN A 441 2.89 -21.12 4.55
CA ASN A 441 4.11 -20.55 5.10
C ASN A 441 5.15 -20.26 4.01
N VAL A 442 5.31 -21.18 3.07
CA VAL A 442 6.20 -20.98 1.91
C VAL A 442 5.72 -19.80 1.07
N PHE A 443 4.41 -19.68 0.82
CA PHE A 443 3.84 -18.57 0.07
C PHE A 443 3.97 -17.23 0.81
N ILE A 444 3.79 -17.21 2.13
CA ILE A 444 4.04 -16.04 2.97
C ILE A 444 5.49 -15.60 2.82
N VAL A 445 6.47 -16.50 2.98
CA VAL A 445 7.89 -16.14 2.83
C VAL A 445 8.18 -15.62 1.42
N ALA A 446 7.66 -16.26 0.37
CA ALA A 446 7.86 -15.83 -1.01
C ALA A 446 7.32 -14.42 -1.29
N THR A 447 6.11 -14.11 -0.80
CA THR A 447 5.40 -12.86 -1.16
C THR A 447 5.61 -11.71 -0.17
N CYS A 448 5.96 -12.01 1.08
CA CYS A 448 6.14 -11.06 2.17
C CYS A 448 7.59 -10.92 2.64
N LYS A 449 8.52 -11.75 2.12
CA LYS A 449 9.96 -11.68 2.41
C LYS A 449 10.26 -11.59 3.92
N ASP A 450 11.14 -10.69 4.32
CA ASP A 450 11.60 -10.52 5.71
C ASP A 450 10.45 -10.25 6.69
N LYS A 451 9.41 -9.53 6.26
CA LYS A 451 8.22 -9.28 7.09
C LYS A 451 7.40 -10.56 7.28
N GLY A 452 7.34 -11.43 6.28
CA GLY A 452 6.74 -12.76 6.39
C GLY A 452 7.51 -13.65 7.36
N VAL A 453 8.84 -13.68 7.25
CA VAL A 453 9.72 -14.40 8.19
C VAL A 453 9.55 -13.87 9.63
N SER A 454 9.52 -12.55 9.80
CA SER A 454 9.32 -11.91 11.12
C SER A 454 7.97 -12.30 11.73
N TYR A 455 6.92 -12.36 10.93
CA TYR A 455 5.61 -12.84 11.37
C TYR A 455 5.66 -14.30 11.83
N LEU A 456 6.27 -15.20 11.03
CA LEU A 456 6.38 -16.63 11.38
C LEU A 456 7.23 -16.87 12.64
N LYS A 457 8.18 -15.98 12.96
CA LYS A 457 8.91 -15.99 14.23
C LYS A 457 8.12 -15.45 15.43
N GLY A 458 6.98 -14.80 15.20
CA GLY A 458 6.24 -14.07 16.23
C GLY A 458 6.89 -12.72 16.61
N GLU A 459 7.75 -12.19 15.74
CA GLU A 459 8.51 -10.95 15.93
C GLU A 459 7.87 -9.75 15.21
N ALA A 460 6.77 -9.96 14.48
CA ALA A 460 6.09 -8.90 13.75
C ALA A 460 5.51 -7.83 14.70
N ARG A 461 5.85 -6.56 14.43
CA ARG A 461 5.37 -5.43 15.20
C ARG A 461 3.94 -5.05 14.80
N VAL A 462 3.05 -4.97 15.78
CA VAL A 462 1.70 -4.44 15.57
C VAL A 462 1.76 -2.94 15.28
N GLY A 463 1.20 -2.54 14.14
CA GLY A 463 1.15 -1.17 13.62
C GLY A 463 -0.27 -0.64 13.41
N VAL A 464 -1.28 -1.27 14.03
CA VAL A 464 -2.68 -0.79 14.07
C VAL A 464 -2.74 0.55 14.80
N ARG A 465 -3.53 1.49 14.25
CA ARG A 465 -3.63 2.86 14.76
C ARG A 465 -4.95 3.05 15.48
N TYR A 466 -4.92 3.07 16.82
CA TYR A 466 -6.09 3.44 17.62
C TYR A 466 -6.07 4.94 17.95
N LYS A 467 -7.25 5.52 18.18
CA LYS A 467 -7.40 6.95 18.53
C LYS A 467 -6.56 7.32 19.74
N LYS A 468 -6.63 6.51 20.80
CA LYS A 468 -5.89 6.69 22.05
C LYS A 468 -4.37 6.81 21.84
N ASP A 469 -3.81 6.07 20.88
CA ASP A 469 -2.37 6.03 20.65
C ASP A 469 -1.92 7.28 19.89
N VAL A 470 -2.72 7.68 18.89
CA VAL A 470 -2.46 8.92 18.12
C VAL A 470 -2.61 10.16 19.01
N GLU A 471 -3.61 10.19 19.89
CA GLU A 471 -3.79 11.27 20.86
C GLU A 471 -2.60 11.35 21.83
N ALA A 472 -2.13 10.20 22.35
CA ALA A 472 -0.96 10.15 23.21
C ALA A 472 0.32 10.65 22.50
N GLU A 473 0.52 10.28 21.23
CA GLU A 473 1.64 10.77 20.41
C GLU A 473 1.56 12.28 20.16
N GLN A 474 0.37 12.81 19.87
CA GLN A 474 0.16 14.25 19.67
C GLN A 474 0.43 15.04 20.95
N LEU A 475 -0.03 14.55 22.11
CA LEU A 475 0.26 15.16 23.42
C LEU A 475 1.76 15.16 23.72
N LYS A 476 2.48 14.09 23.35
CA LYS A 476 3.94 14.02 23.47
C LYS A 476 4.63 15.04 22.55
N LYS A 477 4.16 15.21 21.31
CA LYS A 477 4.70 16.19 20.33
C LYS A 477 4.41 17.65 20.71
N LEU A 478 3.26 17.94 21.34
CA LEU A 478 2.86 19.28 21.77
C LEU A 478 3.60 19.79 23.02
N GLY A 479 4.53 19.01 23.58
CA GLY A 479 5.32 19.46 24.72
C GLY A 479 4.52 19.48 26.02
N ALA A 480 3.76 18.43 26.33
CA ALA A 480 3.64 17.99 27.72
C ALA A 480 4.97 17.36 28.20
N THR A 481 6.06 18.09 27.99
CA THR A 481 7.31 17.98 28.72
C THR A 481 7.32 19.19 29.64
N VAL A 482 7.32 18.97 30.95
CA VAL A 482 7.84 19.98 31.87
C VAL A 482 9.22 20.34 31.31
N GLY A 483 9.34 21.58 30.82
CA GLY A 483 10.42 21.98 29.93
C GLY A 483 11.78 21.67 30.53
N GLY A 484 12.54 20.80 29.85
CA GLY A 484 13.99 20.66 30.01
C GLY A 484 14.71 21.88 29.43
N GLY A 485 14.42 23.06 29.96
CA GLY A 485 15.39 24.14 30.00
C GLY A 485 16.32 23.90 31.18
N SER A 486 17.59 24.26 31.04
CA SER A 486 18.59 24.26 32.11
C SER A 486 18.28 25.29 33.22
N GLY A 487 17.11 25.16 33.84
CA GLY A 487 16.59 26.10 34.84
C GLY A 487 16.24 25.38 36.12
N SER A 488 16.57 26.02 37.24
CA SER A 488 16.17 25.57 38.57
C SER A 488 14.65 25.39 38.66
N GLY A 489 14.17 24.26 39.17
CA GLY A 489 12.74 23.96 39.30
C GLY A 489 12.41 23.23 40.59
N THR A 490 11.21 23.48 41.12
CA THR A 490 10.69 22.78 42.30
C THR A 490 9.69 21.72 41.88
N VAL A 491 9.91 20.47 42.31
CA VAL A 491 9.05 19.32 42.03
C VAL A 491 8.52 18.76 43.35
N ASN A 492 7.22 18.47 43.43
CA ASN A 492 6.64 17.77 44.57
C ASN A 492 6.53 16.27 44.25
N VAL A 493 7.22 15.44 45.02
CA VAL A 493 7.26 13.98 44.86
C VAL A 493 6.57 13.34 46.05
N THR A 494 5.63 12.42 45.82
CA THR A 494 4.97 11.67 46.89
C THR A 494 5.52 10.25 46.92
N VAL A 495 6.06 9.84 48.07
CA VAL A 495 6.56 8.48 48.32
C VAL A 495 5.87 7.96 49.57
N ASP A 496 5.28 6.76 49.50
CA ASP A 496 4.54 6.12 50.59
C ASP A 496 3.47 7.03 51.26
N GLY A 497 2.81 7.86 50.45
CA GLY A 497 1.76 8.78 50.91
C GLY A 497 2.24 10.07 51.59
N GLN A 498 3.56 10.29 51.69
CA GLN A 498 4.15 11.55 52.16
C GLN A 498 4.71 12.36 50.99
N SER A 499 4.33 13.64 50.91
CA SER A 499 4.83 14.56 49.88
C SER A 499 6.10 15.27 50.32
N TYR A 500 7.10 15.26 49.44
CA TYR A 500 8.38 15.93 49.58
C TYR A 500 8.56 16.97 48.49
N THR A 501 9.04 18.15 48.86
CA THR A 501 9.41 19.20 47.90
C THR A 501 10.89 19.08 47.57
N VAL A 502 11.18 18.84 46.30
CA VAL A 502 12.52 18.65 45.74
C VAL A 502 12.85 19.87 44.88
N ASN A 503 13.90 20.61 45.25
CA ASN A 503 14.41 21.70 44.44
C ASN A 503 15.57 21.19 43.59
N VAL A 504 15.43 21.20 42.27
CA VAL A 504 16.45 20.77 41.32
C VAL A 504 17.10 21.99 40.70
N ASP A 505 18.42 22.07 40.77
CA ASP A 505 19.24 23.10 40.12
C ASP A 505 20.43 22.44 39.42
N GLY A 506 20.41 22.44 38.08
CA GLY A 506 21.38 21.71 37.25
C GLY A 506 21.45 20.23 37.62
N SER A 507 22.63 19.76 38.01
CA SER A 507 22.89 18.39 38.45
C SER A 507 22.67 18.16 39.95
N THR A 508 22.05 19.10 40.68
CA THR A 508 21.85 18.98 42.13
C THR A 508 20.36 19.01 42.49
N ALA A 509 19.87 17.98 43.18
CA ALA A 509 18.55 17.95 43.79
C ALA A 509 18.64 18.17 45.30
N THR A 510 17.85 19.06 45.87
CA THR A 510 17.82 19.34 47.30
C THR A 510 16.46 18.99 47.89
N VAL A 511 16.45 18.16 48.94
CA VAL A 511 15.26 17.74 49.68
C VAL A 511 15.48 17.97 51.17
N ASN A 512 14.58 18.71 51.83
CA ASN A 512 14.66 19.02 53.27
C ASN A 512 16.03 19.58 53.71
N GLY A 513 16.65 20.42 52.88
CA GLY A 513 17.95 21.05 53.16
C GLY A 513 19.17 20.15 52.94
N LYS A 514 19.01 18.93 52.44
CA LYS A 514 20.11 18.06 52.00
C LYS A 514 20.19 18.01 50.48
N SER A 515 21.38 18.22 49.93
CA SER A 515 21.64 18.24 48.49
C SER A 515 22.24 16.91 48.02
N PHE A 516 21.79 16.46 46.84
CA PHE A 516 22.14 15.21 46.18
C PHE A 516 22.56 15.52 44.74
N ASN A 517 23.68 14.96 44.29
CA ASN A 517 24.10 15.08 42.89
C ASN A 517 23.35 14.03 42.06
N ILE A 518 22.61 14.49 41.05
CA ILE A 518 21.77 13.69 40.15
C ILE A 518 22.34 13.69 38.72
N GLY A 519 23.56 14.19 38.51
CA GLY A 519 24.25 14.05 37.22
C GLY A 519 24.41 12.58 36.86
N ALA A 520 23.98 12.22 35.64
CA ALA A 520 24.30 10.91 35.07
C ALA A 520 25.83 10.74 35.09
N GLY A 521 26.30 9.69 35.77
CA GLY A 521 27.71 9.34 35.75
C GLY A 521 28.18 9.20 34.31
N ASP A 522 29.35 9.76 34.01
CA ASP A 522 30.05 9.56 32.75
C ASP A 522 30.01 8.07 32.39
N ALA A 523 29.55 7.78 31.18
CA ALA A 523 29.68 6.46 30.60
C ALA A 523 31.15 5.99 30.75
N PRO A 524 31.41 4.71 31.05
CA PRO A 524 32.79 4.23 31.14
C PRO A 524 33.46 4.49 29.79
N ALA A 525 34.57 5.23 29.81
CA ALA A 525 35.47 5.31 28.67
C ALA A 525 35.93 3.88 28.36
N GLY A 526 35.34 3.28 27.32
CA GLY A 526 35.69 1.97 26.82
C GLY A 526 37.16 1.95 26.44
N GLY A 527 37.90 1.01 27.02
CA GLY A 527 39.32 0.82 26.74
C GLY A 527 39.59 0.65 25.26
N ALA A 528 40.62 1.34 24.77
CA ALA A 528 41.12 1.20 23.42
C ALA A 528 41.54 -0.26 23.16
N ALA A 529 40.87 -0.89 22.20
CA ALA A 529 41.32 -2.11 21.57
C ALA A 529 42.45 -1.79 20.55
N PRO A 530 43.31 -2.76 20.21
CA PRO A 530 44.55 -2.49 19.48
C PRO A 530 44.29 -1.98 18.07
N ALA A 531 45.13 -1.04 17.61
CA ALA A 531 45.10 -0.48 16.28
C ALA A 531 45.23 -1.57 15.19
N ALA A 532 44.24 -1.61 14.30
CA ALA A 532 44.28 -2.25 12.99
C ALA A 532 44.23 -1.15 11.90
N PRO A 533 44.65 -1.42 10.66
CA PRO A 533 45.42 -0.49 9.84
C PRO A 533 44.63 0.72 9.33
N ALA A 534 45.37 1.78 9.05
CA ALA A 534 44.90 3.05 8.53
C ALA A 534 44.21 2.92 7.15
N GLY A 535 42.89 2.82 7.17
CA GLY A 535 42.01 3.23 6.07
C GLY A 535 41.10 4.36 6.57
N ALA A 536 40.67 5.26 5.68
CA ALA A 536 39.74 6.31 6.07
C ALA A 536 38.39 5.67 6.41
N THR A 537 37.90 5.88 7.63
CA THR A 537 36.54 5.48 8.00
C THR A 537 35.53 6.54 7.53
N GLU A 538 34.62 6.16 6.65
CA GLU A 538 33.52 6.99 6.14
C GLU A 538 32.17 6.47 6.66
N PRO A 539 31.25 7.35 7.11
CA PRO A 539 29.91 6.94 7.54
C PRO A 539 28.99 6.67 6.34
N VAL A 540 28.20 5.61 6.42
CA VAL A 540 27.04 5.39 5.55
C VAL A 540 25.83 6.00 6.25
N ALA A 541 25.29 7.07 5.68
CA ALA A 541 24.18 7.83 6.26
C ALA A 541 22.81 7.41 5.68
N ALA A 542 21.75 7.60 6.47
CA ALA A 542 20.39 7.38 6.02
C ALA A 542 20.04 8.36 4.89
N PRO A 543 19.63 7.87 3.70
CA PRO A 543 19.34 8.74 2.56
C PRO A 543 18.06 9.56 2.76
N MET A 544 17.18 9.11 3.64
CA MET A 544 15.91 9.73 4.00
C MET A 544 15.44 9.21 5.36
N PRO A 545 14.41 9.82 5.97
CA PRO A 545 13.84 9.27 7.18
C PRO A 545 13.11 7.94 6.92
N GLY A 546 13.17 7.00 7.86
CA GLY A 546 12.48 5.71 7.76
C GLY A 546 12.73 4.79 8.94
N LEU A 547 12.20 3.57 8.86
CA LEU A 547 12.34 2.53 9.88
C LEU A 547 13.36 1.48 9.43
N ILE A 548 14.35 1.13 10.25
CA ILE A 548 15.30 0.05 9.91
C ILE A 548 14.58 -1.30 9.96
N ILE A 549 14.58 -2.04 8.86
CA ILE A 549 13.99 -3.39 8.78
C ILE A 549 15.02 -4.44 9.18
N ARG A 550 16.21 -4.40 8.59
CA ARG A 550 17.32 -5.28 8.95
C ARG A 550 18.68 -4.73 8.51
N LEU A 551 19.73 -5.26 9.13
CA LEU A 551 21.10 -5.12 8.66
C LEU A 551 21.36 -6.25 7.65
N ALA A 552 21.84 -5.92 6.45
CA ALA A 552 22.06 -6.89 5.38
C ALA A 552 23.42 -7.59 5.45
N VAL A 553 24.34 -7.06 6.25
CA VAL A 553 25.68 -7.60 6.49
C VAL A 553 26.05 -7.46 7.97
N GLU A 554 27.00 -8.26 8.44
CA GLU A 554 27.53 -8.18 9.80
C GLU A 554 28.75 -7.25 9.89
N PRO A 555 29.02 -6.62 11.05
CA PRO A 555 30.29 -5.96 11.31
C PRO A 555 31.49 -6.87 10.98
N GLY A 556 32.49 -6.32 10.30
CA GLY A 556 33.65 -7.02 9.76
C GLY A 556 33.49 -7.52 8.32
N THR A 557 32.30 -7.42 7.73
CA THR A 557 32.04 -7.89 6.35
C THR A 557 32.67 -6.96 5.32
N GLN A 558 33.45 -7.52 4.39
CA GLN A 558 33.89 -6.81 3.18
C GLN A 558 32.71 -6.70 2.21
N VAL A 559 32.47 -5.49 1.72
CA VAL A 559 31.41 -5.18 0.78
C VAL A 559 31.99 -4.52 -0.47
N GLN A 560 31.37 -4.79 -1.62
CA GLN A 560 31.67 -4.08 -2.86
C GLN A 560 30.85 -2.78 -2.95
N GLU A 561 31.29 -1.84 -3.78
CA GLU A 561 30.48 -0.69 -4.16
C GLU A 561 29.12 -1.16 -4.71
N GLY A 562 28.03 -0.53 -4.28
CA GLY A 562 26.67 -0.91 -4.66
C GLY A 562 26.07 -2.08 -3.89
N GLN A 563 26.83 -2.78 -3.02
CA GLN A 563 26.29 -3.88 -2.22
C GLN A 563 25.37 -3.36 -1.10
N THR A 564 24.22 -3.99 -0.91
CA THR A 564 23.26 -3.64 0.15
C THR A 564 23.83 -3.88 1.54
N ILE A 565 23.77 -2.85 2.40
CA ILE A 565 24.28 -2.89 3.79
C ILE A 565 23.11 -2.85 4.79
N VAL A 566 22.07 -2.07 4.52
CA VAL A 566 20.88 -1.94 5.39
C VAL A 566 19.62 -1.97 4.53
N VAL A 567 18.57 -2.60 5.02
CA VAL A 567 17.22 -2.48 4.44
C VAL A 567 16.37 -1.65 5.39
N MET A 568 15.74 -0.60 4.87
CA MET A 568 14.84 0.27 5.64
C MET A 568 13.48 0.40 4.96
N GLU A 569 12.42 0.62 5.73
CA GLU A 569 11.09 0.94 5.25
C GLU A 569 10.93 2.46 5.26
N ALA A 570 10.80 3.03 4.07
CA ALA A 570 10.47 4.44 3.85
C ALA A 570 9.35 4.53 2.82
N MET A 571 8.39 5.41 3.04
CA MET A 571 7.26 5.60 2.12
C MET A 571 6.47 4.30 1.83
N LYS A 572 6.34 3.41 2.84
CA LYS A 572 5.70 2.08 2.72
C LYS A 572 6.36 1.13 1.70
N MET A 573 7.59 1.39 1.28
CA MET A 573 8.39 0.47 0.49
C MET A 573 9.69 0.16 1.21
N GLU A 574 10.19 -1.05 0.99
CA GLU A 574 11.55 -1.39 1.37
C GLU A 574 12.52 -0.67 0.44
N MET A 575 13.55 -0.08 1.03
CA MET A 575 14.63 0.61 0.35
C MET A 575 15.95 0.02 0.85
N GLU A 576 16.78 -0.34 -0.11
CA GLU A 576 18.15 -0.79 0.15
C GLU A 576 19.08 0.42 0.29
N VAL A 577 19.81 0.48 1.40
CA VAL A 577 20.94 1.39 1.59
C VAL A 577 22.20 0.64 1.20
N LYS A 578 22.83 1.08 0.10
CA LYS A 578 23.98 0.43 -0.52
C LYS A 578 25.30 1.08 -0.11
N ALA A 579 26.38 0.31 -0.15
CA ALA A 579 27.74 0.77 0.01
C ALA A 579 28.09 1.78 -1.09
N HIS A 580 28.62 2.95 -0.73
CA HIS A 580 29.05 3.95 -1.72
C HIS A 580 30.43 3.67 -2.32
N LYS A 581 31.22 2.78 -1.71
CA LYS A 581 32.53 2.30 -2.19
C LYS A 581 32.78 0.89 -1.66
N ALA A 582 33.71 0.17 -2.29
CA ALA A 582 34.22 -1.08 -1.72
C ALA A 582 34.96 -0.81 -0.41
N GLY A 583 34.75 -1.65 0.60
CA GLY A 583 35.33 -1.45 1.93
C GLY A 583 34.91 -2.50 2.93
N THR A 584 35.27 -2.31 4.19
CA THR A 584 34.84 -3.17 5.30
C THR A 584 33.86 -2.43 6.20
N VAL A 585 32.67 -2.98 6.41
CA VAL A 585 31.70 -2.44 7.39
C VAL A 585 32.24 -2.71 8.79
N THR A 586 32.61 -1.68 9.54
CA THR A 586 33.24 -1.83 10.86
C THR A 586 32.25 -1.91 12.00
N SER A 587 31.14 -1.17 11.93
CA SER A 587 30.10 -1.13 12.96
C SER A 587 28.79 -0.54 12.43
N PHE A 588 27.70 -0.80 13.16
CA PHE A 588 26.39 -0.19 12.95
C PHE A 588 26.03 0.69 14.15
N SER A 589 25.46 1.86 13.87
CA SER A 589 24.94 2.81 14.87
C SER A 589 23.43 2.63 15.12
N VAL A 590 22.82 1.66 14.45
CA VAL A 590 21.38 1.40 14.46
C VAL A 590 21.12 -0.10 14.54
N THR A 591 19.92 -0.45 14.97
CA THR A 591 19.40 -1.82 15.04
C THR A 591 18.05 -1.92 14.32
N ALA A 592 17.61 -3.14 14.03
CA ALA A 592 16.29 -3.37 13.45
C ALA A 592 15.20 -2.80 14.37
N GLY A 593 14.26 -2.03 13.79
CA GLY A 593 13.20 -1.34 14.52
C GLY A 593 13.49 0.12 14.88
N ASP A 594 14.73 0.60 14.68
CA ASP A 594 15.07 2.00 14.94
C ASP A 594 14.46 2.94 13.88
N GLN A 595 13.93 4.07 14.33
CA GLN A 595 13.52 5.17 13.45
C GLN A 595 14.73 6.08 13.20
N VAL A 596 15.03 6.35 11.94
CA VAL A 596 16.17 7.19 11.53
C VAL A 596 15.73 8.44 10.80
N GLN A 597 16.53 9.49 10.89
CA GLN A 597 16.37 10.75 10.15
C GLN A 597 17.34 10.83 8.97
N GLN A 598 17.03 11.66 7.98
CA GLN A 598 17.95 11.91 6.86
C GLN A 598 19.32 12.38 7.37
N GLY A 599 20.39 11.80 6.82
CA GLY A 599 21.77 12.12 7.20
C GLY A 599 22.25 11.48 8.50
N GLN A 600 21.37 10.78 9.24
CA GLN A 600 21.78 10.04 10.44
C GLN A 600 22.74 8.91 10.05
N PRO A 601 23.92 8.78 10.69
CA PRO A 601 24.83 7.67 10.44
C PRO A 601 24.18 6.32 10.77
N LEU A 602 24.21 5.39 9.81
CA LEU A 602 23.70 4.03 9.94
C LEU A 602 24.84 3.04 10.23
N ALA A 603 25.93 3.14 9.46
CA ALA A 603 27.09 2.27 9.58
C ALA A 603 28.40 3.05 9.39
N GLN A 604 29.51 2.47 9.84
CA GLN A 604 30.87 2.97 9.60
C GLN A 604 31.60 2.02 8.65
N MET A 605 32.23 2.53 7.61
CA MET A 605 33.01 1.73 6.65
C MET A 605 34.44 2.18 6.57
N THR A 606 35.40 1.26 6.58
CA THR A 606 36.78 1.52 6.18
C THR A 606 36.89 1.30 4.68
N VAL A 607 37.19 2.36 3.92
CA VAL A 607 37.29 2.37 2.45
C VAL A 607 38.73 2.50 1.97
#